data_AF-A0A3R9IVQ0-F1
#
_entry.id   AF-A0A3R9IVQ0-F1
#
_cell.length_a   1.000
_cell.length_b   1.000
_cell.length_c   1.000
_cell.angle_alpha   90.00
_cell.angle_beta   90.00
_cell.angle_gamma   90.00
#
_symmetry.space_group_name_H-M   'P 1'
#
loop_
_entity.id
_entity.type
_entity.pdbx_description
1 polymer ?
#
loop_
_entity_poly.entity_id
_entity_poly.type
_entity_poly.pdbx_seq_one_letter_code
_entity_poly.pdbx_strand_id
1 'polypeptide(L)'
;MGQIDYDQIYYLQGRVNAYSASISSAQSRITSIDEKLERLRTAKKSVSEIQQNVHNIKYPIIHRNIQPEWQGKQKDDFTKQWETFSSDYTSFQTEMNTFYDAICDEITRLENQKNEEHGIIGWCQSQINNLGNFIEKLLHTKEG
;
A
#
# COMPACT_ATOMS: atom_id res chain seq x y z
N MET A 1 8.13 56.36 13.42
CA MET A 1 8.43 55.04 12.82
C MET A 1 8.70 54.05 13.93
N GLY A 2 7.83 53.06 14.12
CA GLY A 2 8.05 52.04 15.17
C GLY A 2 9.03 50.97 14.70
N GLN A 3 9.95 50.57 15.56
CA GLN A 3 10.98 49.55 15.32
C GLN A 3 10.41 48.26 14.71
N ILE A 4 11.16 47.63 13.78
CA ILE A 4 10.87 46.28 13.29
C ILE A 4 11.07 45.31 14.46
N ASP A 5 10.05 44.51 14.76
CA ASP A 5 10.14 43.45 15.77
C ASP A 5 10.81 42.22 15.13
N TYR A 6 12.15 42.26 15.11
CA TYR A 6 12.96 41.18 14.57
C TYR A 6 12.81 39.88 15.36
N ASP A 7 12.46 39.94 16.65
CA ASP A 7 12.24 38.76 17.48
C ASP A 7 10.95 38.04 17.05
N GLN A 8 9.89 38.79 16.77
CA GLN A 8 8.66 38.24 16.22
C GLN A 8 8.87 37.61 14.84
N ILE A 9 9.63 38.26 13.96
CA ILE A 9 9.94 37.71 12.63
C ILE A 9 10.75 36.41 12.76
N TYR A 10 11.78 36.41 13.61
CA TYR A 10 12.61 35.23 13.86
C TYR A 10 11.77 34.06 14.39
N TYR A 11 10.86 34.32 15.33
CA TYR A 11 9.94 33.31 15.86
C TYR A 11 9.05 32.71 14.75
N LEU A 12 8.47 33.54 13.88
CA LEU A 12 7.62 33.08 12.78
C LEU A 12 8.43 32.25 11.76
N GLN A 13 9.66 32.66 11.44
CA GLN A 13 10.57 31.91 10.58
C GLN A 13 10.94 30.55 11.19
N GLY A 14 11.14 30.47 12.51
CA GLY A 14 11.33 29.20 13.22
C GLY A 14 10.17 28.22 13.01
N ARG A 15 8.93 28.72 13.04
CA ARG A 15 7.75 27.90 12.76
C ARG A 15 7.66 27.46 11.30
N VAL A 16 8.00 28.34 10.35
CA VAL A 16 8.10 27.97 8.92
C VAL A 16 9.08 26.82 8.74
N ASN A 17 10.25 26.89 9.37
CA ASN A 17 11.26 25.83 9.30
C ASN A 17 10.75 24.51 9.89
N ALA A 18 9.99 24.55 10.99
CA ALA A 18 9.39 23.35 11.58
C ALA A 18 8.36 22.68 10.66
N TYR A 19 7.51 23.46 9.98
CA TYR A 19 6.57 22.93 9.00
C TYR A 19 7.27 22.38 7.76
N SER A 20 8.33 23.05 7.28
CA SER A 20 9.15 22.55 6.17
C SER A 20 9.82 21.22 6.51
N ALA A 21 10.36 21.07 7.72
CA ALA A 21 10.92 19.80 8.19
C ALA A 21 9.85 18.69 8.25
N SER A 22 8.63 19.04 8.67
CA SER A 22 7.50 18.10 8.70
C SER A 22 7.10 17.64 7.29
N ILE A 23 7.12 18.54 6.30
CA ILE A 23 6.91 18.21 4.89
C ILE A 23 7.98 17.24 4.39
N SER A 24 9.26 17.52 4.64
CA SER A 24 10.34 16.62 4.22
C SER A 24 10.21 15.23 4.85
N SER A 25 9.80 15.17 6.13
CA SER A 25 9.55 13.92 6.83
C SER A 25 8.39 13.13 6.20
N ALA A 26 7.27 13.80 5.88
CA ALA A 26 6.14 13.18 5.20
C ALA A 26 6.49 12.68 3.79
N GLN A 27 7.27 13.45 3.03
CA GLN A 27 7.76 13.05 1.71
C GLN A 27 8.62 11.78 1.79
N SER A 28 9.51 11.68 2.77
CA SER A 28 10.31 10.46 2.99
C SER A 28 9.44 9.25 3.31
N ARG A 29 8.38 9.43 4.13
CA ARG A 29 7.42 8.35 4.41
C ARG A 29 6.65 7.93 3.15
N ILE A 30 6.22 8.87 2.33
CA ILE A 30 5.57 8.59 1.04
C ILE A 30 6.49 7.76 0.13
N THR A 31 7.77 8.13 0.00
CA THR A 31 8.74 7.34 -0.79
C THR A 31 8.83 5.91 -0.29
N SER A 32 8.94 5.70 1.03
CA SER A 32 8.99 4.35 1.60
C SER A 32 7.70 3.56 1.38
N ILE A 33 6.54 4.22 1.42
CA ILE A 33 5.25 3.60 1.11
C ILE A 33 5.19 3.19 -0.36
N ASP A 34 5.63 4.04 -1.28
CA ASP A 34 5.63 3.75 -2.72
C ASP A 34 6.50 2.54 -3.06
N GLU A 35 7.68 2.41 -2.43
CA GLU A 35 8.53 1.22 -2.57
C GLU A 35 7.84 -0.07 -2.10
N LYS A 36 7.10 -0.01 -0.99
CA LYS A 36 6.35 -1.16 -0.47
C LYS A 36 5.19 -1.52 -1.40
N LEU A 37 4.46 -0.52 -1.89
CA LEU A 37 3.36 -0.72 -2.83
C LEU A 37 3.84 -1.40 -4.12
N GLU A 38 4.98 -0.99 -4.65
CA GLU A 38 5.53 -1.59 -5.87
C GLU A 38 5.86 -3.08 -5.69
N ARG A 39 6.50 -3.41 -4.57
CA ARG A 39 6.80 -4.81 -4.20
C ARG A 39 5.53 -5.65 -4.03
N LEU A 40 4.51 -5.10 -3.36
CA LEU A 40 3.25 -5.80 -3.13
C LEU A 40 2.45 -5.99 -4.42
N ARG A 41 2.42 -5.00 -5.32
CA ARG A 41 1.78 -5.10 -6.63
C ARG A 41 2.45 -6.17 -7.50
N THR A 42 3.78 -6.27 -7.42
CA THR A 42 4.54 -7.33 -8.08
C THR A 42 4.18 -8.71 -7.51
N ALA A 43 4.16 -8.85 -6.18
CA ALA A 43 3.78 -10.10 -5.52
C ALA A 43 2.33 -10.51 -5.85
N LYS A 44 1.39 -9.57 -5.83
CA LYS A 44 -0.01 -9.78 -6.21
C LYS A 44 -0.14 -10.36 -7.62
N LYS A 45 0.62 -9.82 -8.57
CA LYS A 45 0.65 -10.31 -9.94
C LYS A 45 1.17 -11.75 -10.00
N SER A 46 2.29 -12.04 -9.33
CA SER A 46 2.85 -13.40 -9.30
C SER A 46 1.90 -14.42 -8.67
N VAL A 47 1.22 -14.07 -7.56
CA VAL A 47 0.21 -14.91 -6.91
C VAL A 47 -0.93 -15.21 -7.89
N SER A 48 -1.44 -14.18 -8.56
CA SER A 48 -2.51 -14.33 -9.56
C SER A 48 -2.09 -15.23 -10.73
N GLU A 49 -0.86 -15.08 -11.22
CA GLU A 49 -0.33 -15.90 -12.33
C GLU A 49 -0.17 -17.37 -11.92
N ILE A 50 0.40 -17.63 -10.75
CA ILE A 50 0.54 -18.99 -10.22
C ILE A 50 -0.84 -19.64 -10.04
N GLN A 51 -1.79 -18.91 -9.46
CA GLN A 51 -3.15 -19.39 -9.26
C GLN A 51 -3.84 -19.72 -10.58
N GLN A 52 -3.72 -18.84 -11.59
CA GLN A 52 -4.29 -19.06 -12.92
C GLN A 52 -3.64 -20.27 -13.62
N ASN A 53 -2.32 -20.41 -13.55
CA ASN A 53 -1.61 -21.54 -14.16
C ASN A 53 -2.06 -22.87 -13.54
N VAL A 54 -2.12 -22.93 -12.20
CA VAL A 54 -2.56 -24.13 -11.49
C VAL A 54 -4.04 -24.42 -11.77
N HIS A 55 -4.88 -23.38 -11.85
CA HIS A 55 -6.28 -23.50 -12.25
C HIS A 55 -6.41 -24.07 -13.67
N ASN A 56 -5.72 -23.52 -14.65
CA ASN A 56 -5.77 -23.97 -16.04
C ASN A 56 -5.36 -25.44 -16.20
N ILE A 57 -4.37 -25.91 -15.43
CA ILE A 57 -3.89 -27.28 -15.46
C ILE A 57 -4.90 -28.23 -14.78
N LYS A 58 -5.37 -27.87 -13.57
CA LYS A 58 -6.10 -28.81 -12.70
C LYS A 58 -7.61 -28.71 -12.81
N TYR A 59 -8.16 -27.56 -13.18
CA TYR A 59 -9.61 -27.36 -13.34
C TYR A 59 -10.24 -28.35 -14.32
N PRO A 60 -9.68 -28.61 -15.51
CA PRO A 60 -10.27 -29.59 -16.43
C PRO A 60 -10.28 -31.02 -15.86
N ILE A 61 -9.27 -31.38 -15.07
CA ILE A 61 -9.12 -32.71 -14.47
C ILE A 61 -10.20 -32.93 -13.40
N ILE A 62 -10.39 -31.92 -12.54
CA ILE A 62 -11.31 -31.98 -11.39
C ILE A 62 -12.75 -31.71 -11.82
N HIS A 63 -13.01 -30.66 -12.59
CA HIS A 63 -14.36 -30.21 -12.92
C HIS A 63 -15.06 -31.09 -13.95
N ARG A 64 -14.33 -31.68 -14.90
CA ARG A 64 -14.91 -32.65 -15.84
C ARG A 64 -15.04 -34.05 -15.23
N ASN A 65 -14.69 -34.20 -13.95
CA ASN A 65 -14.63 -35.47 -13.24
C ASN A 65 -14.01 -36.58 -14.11
N ILE A 66 -12.89 -36.27 -14.77
CA ILE A 66 -12.12 -37.26 -15.56
C ILE A 66 -11.32 -38.08 -14.56
N GLN A 67 -12.02 -38.69 -13.61
CA GLN A 67 -11.50 -39.76 -12.80
C GLN A 67 -11.52 -40.98 -13.73
N PRO A 68 -10.35 -41.48 -14.17
CA PRO A 68 -10.34 -42.72 -14.93
C PRO A 68 -11.00 -43.82 -14.09
N GLU A 69 -11.94 -44.56 -14.71
CA GLU A 69 -12.62 -45.69 -14.08
C GLU A 69 -11.66 -46.88 -13.94
N TRP A 70 -10.78 -46.80 -12.95
CA TRP A 70 -9.85 -47.87 -12.63
C TRP A 70 -10.59 -49.09 -12.05
N GLN A 71 -10.29 -50.26 -12.62
CA GLN A 71 -10.87 -51.54 -12.21
C GLN A 71 -9.77 -52.48 -11.67
N GLY A 72 -10.18 -53.50 -10.93
CA GLY A 72 -9.27 -54.52 -10.39
C GLY A 72 -8.60 -54.12 -9.07
N LYS A 73 -7.53 -54.83 -8.70
CA LYS A 73 -6.93 -54.80 -7.34
C LYS A 73 -6.37 -53.43 -6.91
N GLN A 74 -6.15 -52.51 -7.83
CA GLN A 74 -5.55 -51.18 -7.57
C GLN A 74 -6.59 -50.04 -7.48
N LYS A 75 -7.89 -50.33 -7.67
CA LYS A 75 -8.95 -49.32 -7.69
C LYS A 75 -8.99 -48.47 -6.41
N ASP A 76 -8.89 -49.11 -5.25
CA ASP A 76 -9.03 -48.42 -3.96
C ASP A 76 -7.83 -47.49 -3.71
N ASP A 77 -6.62 -47.92 -4.08
CA ASP A 77 -5.41 -47.11 -3.98
C ASP A 77 -5.47 -45.90 -4.91
N PHE A 78 -5.93 -46.10 -6.15
CA PHE A 78 -6.15 -45.01 -7.10
C PHE A 78 -7.19 -44.01 -6.58
N THR A 79 -8.30 -44.49 -6.03
CA THR A 79 -9.38 -43.64 -5.49
C THR A 79 -8.87 -42.75 -4.35
N LYS A 80 -8.09 -43.30 -3.42
CA LYS A 80 -7.48 -42.52 -2.32
C LYS A 80 -6.50 -41.46 -2.82
N GLN A 81 -5.68 -41.80 -3.82
CA GLN A 81 -4.76 -40.83 -4.45
C GLN A 81 -5.53 -39.70 -5.12
N TRP A 82 -6.64 -40.01 -5.79
CA TRP A 82 -7.50 -39.02 -6.42
C TRP A 82 -8.16 -38.07 -5.41
N GLU A 83 -8.71 -38.60 -4.32
CA GLU A 83 -9.29 -37.80 -3.24
C GLU A 83 -8.24 -36.88 -2.60
N THR A 84 -7.04 -37.40 -2.35
CA THR A 84 -5.91 -36.61 -1.82
C THR A 84 -5.55 -35.48 -2.79
N PHE A 85 -5.37 -35.78 -4.08
CA PHE A 85 -5.07 -34.78 -5.10
C PHE A 85 -6.14 -33.67 -5.18
N SER A 86 -7.43 -34.05 -5.10
CA SER A 86 -8.54 -33.09 -5.13
C SER A 86 -8.57 -32.19 -3.89
N SER A 87 -8.32 -32.77 -2.71
CA SER A 87 -8.21 -32.06 -1.44
C SER A 87 -7.03 -31.08 -1.45
N ASP A 88 -5.86 -31.51 -1.92
CA ASP A 88 -4.66 -30.68 -2.00
C ASP A 88 -4.85 -29.49 -2.94
N TYR A 89 -5.53 -29.70 -4.08
CA TYR A 89 -5.86 -28.61 -4.98
C TYR A 89 -6.80 -27.57 -4.35
N THR A 90 -7.85 -28.03 -3.67
CA THR A 90 -8.79 -27.15 -2.98
C THR A 90 -8.10 -26.34 -1.87
N SER A 91 -7.22 -27.01 -1.11
CA SER A 91 -6.42 -26.37 -0.06
C SER A 91 -5.47 -25.32 -0.64
N PHE A 92 -4.74 -25.66 -1.70
CA PHE A 92 -3.88 -24.72 -2.42
C PHE A 92 -4.65 -23.48 -2.92
N GLN A 93 -5.83 -23.66 -3.54
CA GLN A 93 -6.63 -22.53 -4.02
C GLN A 93 -7.08 -21.62 -2.85
N THR A 94 -7.44 -22.22 -1.72
CA THR A 94 -7.86 -21.48 -0.52
C THR A 94 -6.70 -20.68 0.07
N GLU A 95 -5.52 -21.27 0.17
CA GLU A 95 -4.31 -20.59 0.64
C GLU A 95 -3.91 -19.45 -0.30
N MET A 96 -3.93 -19.68 -1.61
CA MET A 96 -3.61 -18.65 -2.61
C MET A 96 -4.57 -17.46 -2.57
N ASN A 97 -5.88 -17.72 -2.41
CA ASN A 97 -6.86 -16.66 -2.19
C ASN A 97 -6.55 -15.87 -0.92
N THR A 98 -6.23 -16.55 0.18
CA THR A 98 -5.88 -15.90 1.45
C THR A 98 -4.67 -14.99 1.30
N PHE A 99 -3.62 -15.43 0.57
CA PHE A 99 -2.47 -14.59 0.28
C PHE A 99 -2.82 -13.39 -0.61
N TYR A 100 -3.66 -13.61 -1.63
CA TYR A 100 -4.10 -12.54 -2.53
C TYR A 100 -4.87 -11.45 -1.77
N ASP A 101 -5.83 -11.86 -0.93
CA ASP A 101 -6.64 -10.97 -0.11
C ASP A 101 -5.77 -10.19 0.88
N ALA A 102 -4.86 -10.86 1.60
CA ALA A 102 -3.93 -10.20 2.51
C ALA A 102 -3.04 -9.16 1.82
N ILE A 103 -2.59 -9.43 0.59
CA ILE A 103 -1.83 -8.45 -0.20
C ILE A 103 -2.71 -7.27 -0.60
N CYS A 104 -3.98 -7.51 -0.95
CA CYS A 104 -4.92 -6.43 -1.30
C CYS A 104 -5.21 -5.53 -0.10
N ASP A 105 -5.47 -6.11 1.07
CA ASP A 105 -5.71 -5.38 2.32
C ASP A 105 -4.51 -4.51 2.68
N GLU A 106 -3.29 -5.05 2.57
CA GLU A 106 -2.07 -4.30 2.86
C GLU A 106 -1.81 -3.18 1.85
N ILE A 107 -2.10 -3.39 0.56
CA ILE A 107 -2.05 -2.33 -0.45
C ILE A 107 -3.02 -1.20 -0.08
N THR A 108 -4.27 -1.52 0.23
CA THR A 108 -5.28 -0.53 0.63
C THR A 108 -4.87 0.23 1.88
N ARG A 109 -4.33 -0.47 2.89
CA ARG A 109 -3.82 0.14 4.12
C ARG A 109 -2.70 1.14 3.82
N LEU A 110 -1.75 0.78 2.97
CA LEU A 110 -0.63 1.64 2.58
C LEU A 110 -1.08 2.84 1.72
N GLU A 111 -2.02 2.65 0.80
CA GLU A 111 -2.59 3.74 0.00
C GLU A 111 -3.30 4.77 0.90
N ASN A 112 -4.03 4.31 1.92
CA ASN A 112 -4.64 5.21 2.90
C ASN A 112 -3.59 5.97 3.73
N GLN A 113 -2.53 5.29 4.19
CA GLN A 113 -1.42 5.96 4.88
C GLN A 113 -0.75 7.01 4.00
N LYS A 114 -0.54 6.73 2.72
CA LYS A 114 0.01 7.71 1.77
C LYS A 114 -0.89 8.94 1.64
N ASN A 115 -2.21 8.74 1.60
CA ASN A 115 -3.17 9.85 1.56
C ASN A 115 -3.12 10.70 2.83
N GLU A 116 -2.96 10.08 4.01
CA GLU A 116 -2.77 10.80 5.27
C GLU A 116 -1.51 11.67 5.24
N GLU A 117 -0.40 11.15 4.72
CA GLU A 117 0.85 11.92 4.56
C GLU A 117 0.69 13.11 3.59
N HIS A 118 -0.04 12.92 2.48
CA HIS A 118 -0.39 14.03 1.59
C HIS A 118 -1.24 15.09 2.30
N GLY A 119 -2.16 14.68 3.19
CA GLY A 119 -2.94 15.59 4.03
C GLY A 119 -2.05 16.41 4.98
N ILE A 120 -1.07 15.78 5.62
CA ILE A 120 -0.08 16.46 6.48
C ILE A 120 0.71 17.51 5.69
N ILE A 121 1.15 17.16 4.47
CA ILE A 121 1.86 18.09 3.59
C ILE A 121 0.98 19.30 3.27
N GLY A 122 -0.26 19.07 2.83
CA GLY A 122 -1.19 20.15 2.49
C GLY A 122 -1.48 21.07 3.68
N TRP A 123 -1.67 20.51 4.87
CA TRP A 123 -1.84 21.30 6.10
C TRP A 123 -0.61 22.15 6.42
N CYS A 124 0.60 21.57 6.38
CA CYS A 124 1.84 22.29 6.62
C CYS A 124 2.05 23.42 5.62
N GLN A 125 1.77 23.19 4.33
CA GLN A 125 1.85 24.22 3.28
C GLN A 125 0.89 25.39 3.56
N SER A 126 -0.33 25.11 4.01
CA SER A 126 -1.28 26.16 4.42
C SER A 126 -0.73 26.99 5.59
N GLN A 127 -0.11 26.35 6.59
CA GLN A 127 0.51 27.07 7.71
C GLN A 127 1.68 27.95 7.25
N ILE A 128 2.55 27.43 6.37
CA ILE A 128 3.66 28.20 5.80
C ILE A 128 3.15 29.43 5.04
N ASN A 129 2.11 29.29 4.22
CA ASN A 129 1.51 30.41 3.48
C ASN A 129 0.95 31.47 4.42
N ASN A 130 0.24 31.06 5.47
CA ASN A 130 -0.30 31.98 6.47
C ASN A 130 0.83 32.74 7.20
N LEU A 131 1.86 32.02 7.63
CA LEU A 131 3.03 32.63 8.30
C LEU A 131 3.80 33.57 7.36
N GLY A 132 3.98 33.18 6.10
CA GLY A 132 4.61 34.02 5.09
C GLY A 132 3.89 35.36 4.92
N ASN A 133 2.55 35.33 4.79
CA ASN A 133 1.74 36.55 4.72
C ASN A 133 1.84 37.41 5.99
N PHE A 134 1.91 36.80 7.18
CA PHE A 134 2.11 37.55 8.42
C PHE A 134 3.48 38.23 8.46
N ILE A 135 4.54 37.52 8.08
CA ILE A 135 5.91 38.07 7.99
C ILE A 135 5.93 39.23 7.00
N GLU A 136 5.32 39.06 5.82
CA GLU A 136 5.26 40.10 4.79
C GLU A 136 4.58 41.37 5.31
N LYS A 137 3.43 41.23 5.98
CA LYS A 137 2.73 42.38 6.60
C LYS A 137 3.58 43.09 7.64
N LEU A 138 4.28 42.35 8.50
CA LEU A 138 5.16 42.94 9.51
C LEU A 138 6.29 43.78 8.88
N LEU A 139 6.79 43.37 7.72
CA LEU A 139 7.80 44.10 6.96
C LEU A 139 7.19 45.33 6.23
N HIS A 140 6.05 45.19 5.55
CA HIS A 140 5.40 46.27 4.79
C HIS A 140 4.90 47.43 5.65
N THR A 141 4.39 47.15 6.87
CA THR A 141 3.79 48.20 7.73
C THR A 141 4.81 49.26 8.20
N LYS A 142 6.09 49.13 7.83
CA LYS A 142 7.20 49.97 8.28
C LYS A 142 7.94 50.70 7.15
N GLU A 143 7.67 50.37 5.88
CA GLU A 143 8.25 51.06 4.72
C GLU A 143 7.44 52.30 4.27
N GLY A 144 6.28 52.55 4.91
CA GLY A 144 5.41 53.71 4.69
C GLY A 144 5.48 54.79 5.77
#